data_AF-G1RRN7-F1
#
_entry.id   AF-G1RRN7-F1
#
_cell.length_a   1.000
_cell.length_b   1.000
_cell.length_c   1.000
_cell.angle_alpha   90.00
_cell.angle_beta   90.00
_cell.angle_gamma   90.00
#
_symmetry.space_group_name_H-M   'P 1'
#
loop_
_entity.id
_entity.type
_entity.pdbx_description
1 polymer ?
#
loop_
_entity_poly.entity_id
_entity_poly.type
_entity_poly.pdbx_seq_one_letter_code
_entity_poly.pdbx_strand_id
1 'polypeptide(L)'
;MQKFRAVLDLHLKHHAVAFQCPCSADWNLRYGLVFLLVPALALFLLGYVLSARTWRLLTGCRYSTCASCGSALRGSWVCLHLSGAAALAPLTWVAVALLGGGFYECAASGSPVLAQRLCHGRDHNCSAELPLVPCNLAKASDVQDLLKDLKAQSQVFGWILIAVVITIFMIFTSVARCLSPVSFLQLKFWKIYLEQEQQILKSKATEHATELAKENIKCFFEGSKPKEYKTPSIKEWQQISSLYTFNPKDQYYSMLHKYVNRKEKTHSMRSTEGDTVIGVPGFVDSCGINSTPGL
;
A
#
# COMPACT_ATOMS: atom_id res chain seq x y z
N MET A 1 -5.05 -15.40 9.00
CA MET A 1 -5.27 -16.33 7.87
C MET A 1 -6.75 -16.65 7.61
N GLN A 2 -7.61 -16.89 8.61
CA GLN A 2 -9.04 -17.14 8.39
C GLN A 2 -9.83 -15.96 7.78
N LYS A 3 -9.53 -14.70 8.16
CA LYS A 3 -10.16 -13.52 7.54
C LYS A 3 -9.81 -13.33 6.05
N PHE A 4 -8.61 -13.78 5.64
CA PHE A 4 -8.19 -13.75 4.23
C PHE A 4 -8.90 -14.82 3.41
N ARG A 5 -9.11 -16.01 4.00
CA ARG A 5 -9.86 -17.11 3.37
C ARG A 5 -11.33 -16.74 3.17
N ALA A 6 -11.97 -16.10 4.15
CA ALA A 6 -13.36 -15.65 4.01
C ALA A 6 -13.55 -14.57 2.93
N VAL A 7 -12.60 -13.64 2.77
CA VAL A 7 -12.63 -12.64 1.68
C VAL A 7 -12.35 -13.30 0.33
N LEU A 8 -11.43 -14.27 0.26
CA LEU A 8 -11.15 -15.04 -0.95
C LEU A 8 -12.36 -15.90 -1.36
N ASP A 9 -13.04 -16.55 -0.40
CA ASP A 9 -14.23 -17.38 -0.63
C ASP A 9 -15.45 -16.55 -1.03
N LEU A 10 -15.60 -15.34 -0.46
CA LEU A 10 -16.66 -14.39 -0.87
C LEU A 10 -16.38 -13.79 -2.26
N HIS A 11 -15.10 -13.60 -2.64
CA HIS A 11 -14.71 -13.21 -4.00
C HIS A 11 -14.90 -14.36 -5.01
N LEU A 12 -14.53 -15.60 -4.64
CA LEU A 12 -14.67 -16.77 -5.50
C LEU A 12 -16.13 -17.14 -5.79
N LYS A 13 -17.06 -16.94 -4.83
CA LYS A 13 -18.50 -17.10 -5.10
C LYS A 13 -19.09 -16.05 -6.03
N HIS A 14 -18.58 -14.81 -6.01
CA HIS A 14 -19.03 -13.76 -6.96
C HIS A 14 -18.40 -13.90 -8.36
N HIS A 15 -17.22 -14.53 -8.49
CA HIS A 15 -16.57 -14.77 -9.79
C HIS A 15 -17.39 -15.69 -10.71
N ALA A 16 -18.20 -16.59 -10.17
CA ALA A 16 -19.06 -17.46 -10.97
C ALA A 16 -20.31 -16.75 -11.55
N VAL A 17 -20.63 -15.52 -11.10
CA VAL A 17 -21.89 -14.84 -11.45
C VAL A 17 -21.68 -13.62 -12.36
N ALA A 18 -20.47 -13.05 -12.47
CA ALA A 18 -20.27 -11.76 -13.16
C ALA A 18 -19.32 -11.76 -14.38
N PHE A 19 -18.45 -12.75 -14.58
CA PHE A 19 -17.51 -12.76 -15.70
C PHE A 19 -17.93 -13.74 -16.80
N GLN A 20 -18.41 -13.20 -17.90
CA GLN A 20 -18.64 -13.93 -19.16
C GLN A 20 -17.84 -13.23 -20.26
N CYS A 21 -16.97 -13.97 -20.94
CA CYS A 21 -16.19 -13.41 -22.05
C CYS A 21 -17.15 -13.12 -23.23
N PRO A 22 -17.10 -11.94 -23.87
CA PRO A 22 -18.04 -11.56 -24.93
C PRO A 22 -17.81 -12.30 -26.26
N CYS A 23 -16.70 -13.03 -26.38
CA CYS A 23 -16.33 -13.82 -27.55
C CYS A 23 -16.37 -13.05 -28.88
N SER A 24 -15.81 -11.84 -28.81
CA SER A 24 -15.64 -10.92 -29.93
C SER A 24 -14.17 -10.58 -30.08
N ALA A 25 -13.65 -10.66 -31.32
CA ALA A 25 -12.24 -10.41 -31.63
C ALA A 25 -11.72 -9.08 -31.07
N ASP A 26 -12.53 -8.02 -31.15
CA ASP A 26 -12.10 -6.66 -30.77
C ASP A 26 -12.25 -6.35 -29.28
N TRP A 27 -13.11 -7.08 -28.58
CA TRP A 27 -13.50 -6.79 -27.20
C TRP A 27 -12.87 -7.73 -26.17
N ASN A 28 -12.55 -8.98 -26.55
CA ASN A 28 -11.99 -9.98 -25.65
C ASN A 28 -10.73 -9.51 -24.90
N LEU A 29 -9.78 -8.89 -25.62
CA LEU A 29 -8.55 -8.35 -25.04
C LEU A 29 -8.84 -7.28 -23.99
N ARG A 30 -9.64 -6.27 -24.36
CA ARG A 30 -9.97 -5.13 -23.49
C ARG A 30 -10.77 -5.58 -22.28
N TYR A 31 -11.77 -6.43 -22.48
CA TYR A 31 -12.62 -6.94 -21.42
C TYR A 31 -11.81 -7.75 -20.39
N GLY A 32 -11.01 -8.72 -20.84
CA GLY A 32 -10.16 -9.50 -19.94
C GLY A 32 -9.15 -8.65 -19.16
N LEU A 33 -8.50 -7.68 -19.81
CA LEU A 33 -7.55 -6.77 -19.16
C LEU A 33 -8.21 -5.84 -18.14
N VAL A 34 -9.41 -5.34 -18.40
CA VAL A 34 -10.14 -4.47 -17.45
C VAL A 34 -10.44 -5.23 -16.16
N PHE A 35 -10.96 -6.45 -16.24
CA PHE A 35 -11.25 -7.27 -15.07
C PHE A 35 -9.99 -7.72 -14.33
N LEU A 36 -8.86 -7.84 -15.01
CA LEU A 36 -7.57 -8.14 -14.40
C LEU A 36 -6.97 -6.91 -13.69
N LEU A 37 -6.93 -5.75 -14.35
CA LEU A 37 -6.13 -4.59 -13.93
C LEU A 37 -6.90 -3.54 -13.14
N VAL A 38 -8.20 -3.33 -13.38
CA VAL A 38 -8.96 -2.28 -12.68
C VAL A 38 -9.11 -2.58 -11.19
N PRO A 39 -9.46 -3.81 -10.76
CA PRO A 39 -9.47 -4.12 -9.33
C PRO A 39 -8.08 -4.00 -8.70
N ALA A 40 -7.01 -4.34 -9.44
CA ALA A 40 -5.65 -4.11 -8.98
C ALA A 40 -5.37 -2.61 -8.76
N LEU A 41 -5.72 -1.75 -9.72
CA LEU A 41 -5.56 -0.30 -9.58
C LEU A 41 -6.36 0.23 -8.38
N ALA A 42 -7.60 -0.22 -8.18
CA ALA A 42 -8.40 0.16 -7.03
C ALA A 42 -7.74 -0.22 -5.70
N LEU A 43 -7.22 -1.45 -5.59
CA LEU A 43 -6.47 -1.91 -4.42
C LEU A 43 -5.19 -1.11 -4.19
N PHE A 44 -4.49 -0.74 -5.27
CA PHE A 44 -3.29 0.10 -5.19
C PHE A 44 -3.60 1.49 -4.63
N LEU A 45 -4.63 2.15 -5.17
CA LEU A 45 -5.08 3.47 -4.70
C LEU A 45 -5.55 3.42 -3.25
N LEU A 46 -6.32 2.39 -2.87
CA LEU A 46 -6.72 2.17 -1.49
C LEU A 46 -5.51 1.98 -0.56
N GLY A 47 -4.47 1.28 -1.03
CA GLY A 47 -3.20 1.13 -0.32
C GLY A 47 -2.53 2.47 0.01
N TYR A 48 -2.55 3.43 -0.90
CA TYR A 48 -2.04 4.78 -0.62
C TYR A 48 -2.92 5.55 0.35
N VAL A 49 -4.24 5.52 0.16
CA VAL A 49 -5.21 6.26 0.98
C VAL A 49 -5.19 5.77 2.43
N LEU A 50 -5.02 4.48 2.67
CA LEU A 50 -4.98 3.92 4.03
C LEU A 50 -3.63 4.11 4.72
N SER A 51 -2.59 4.52 4.01
CA SER A 51 -1.26 4.69 4.59
C SER A 51 -1.11 6.06 5.25
N ALA A 52 -0.99 6.07 6.58
CA ALA A 52 -0.69 7.26 7.38
C ALA A 52 0.59 7.99 6.93
N ARG A 53 1.56 7.25 6.37
CA ARG A 53 2.81 7.81 5.84
C ARG A 53 2.61 8.63 4.58
N THR A 54 1.67 8.23 3.71
CA THR A 54 1.25 9.03 2.54
C THR A 54 0.74 10.38 2.98
N TRP A 55 -0.14 10.40 3.99
CA TRP A 55 -0.69 11.64 4.51
C TRP A 55 0.36 12.50 5.19
N ARG A 56 1.25 11.95 6.02
CA ARG A 56 2.37 12.71 6.62
C ARG A 56 3.27 13.39 5.57
N LEU A 57 3.46 12.76 4.41
CA LEU A 57 4.20 13.36 3.28
C LEU A 57 3.43 14.48 2.59
N LEU A 58 2.12 14.30 2.37
CA LEU A 58 1.28 15.24 1.62
C LEU A 58 0.79 16.42 2.46
N THR A 59 0.51 16.21 3.75
CA THR A 59 0.05 17.26 4.67
C THR A 59 1.22 18.15 5.10
N GLY A 60 1.30 19.35 4.52
CA GLY A 60 2.34 20.34 4.85
C GLY A 60 3.22 20.77 3.67
N CYS A 61 3.11 20.12 2.50
CA CYS A 61 3.90 20.46 1.30
C CYS A 61 3.78 21.92 0.82
N ARG A 62 2.71 22.66 1.16
CA ARG A 62 2.55 24.07 0.77
C ARG A 62 3.29 25.07 1.68
N TYR A 63 3.77 24.66 2.85
CA TYR A 63 4.35 25.56 3.86
C TYR A 63 5.87 25.43 4.05
N SER A 64 6.50 24.36 3.56
CA SER A 64 7.96 24.21 3.58
C SER A 64 8.50 24.19 2.16
N THR A 65 9.20 25.25 1.76
CA THR A 65 10.07 25.26 0.58
C THR A 65 10.93 24.00 0.54
N CYS A 66 10.73 23.15 -0.47
CA CYS A 66 11.54 21.97 -0.75
C CYS A 66 13.01 22.37 -0.84
N ALA A 67 13.77 22.14 0.24
CA ALA A 67 15.18 22.43 0.29
C ALA A 67 16.01 21.20 -0.12
N SER A 68 16.74 21.36 -1.23
CA SER A 68 17.95 20.63 -1.65
C SER A 68 17.80 19.23 -2.24
N CYS A 69 18.66 18.95 -3.24
CA CYS A 69 18.79 17.71 -4.02
C CYS A 69 19.02 16.44 -3.16
N GLY A 70 19.53 16.58 -1.93
CA GLY A 70 19.62 15.49 -0.95
C GLY A 70 18.24 15.02 -0.41
N SER A 71 17.22 15.89 -0.47
CA SER A 71 15.83 15.55 -0.14
C SER A 71 15.13 14.80 -1.28
N ALA A 72 15.61 14.90 -2.52
CA ALA A 72 15.01 14.22 -3.67
C ALA A 72 15.30 12.71 -3.65
N LEU A 73 16.54 12.31 -3.38
CA LEU A 73 16.93 10.89 -3.23
C LEU A 73 16.30 10.25 -1.99
N ARG A 74 16.19 11.01 -0.90
CA ARG A 74 15.53 10.56 0.33
C ARG A 74 14.00 10.46 0.13
N GLY A 75 13.42 11.41 -0.56
CA GLY A 75 12.00 11.42 -0.94
C GLY A 75 11.66 10.29 -1.90
N SER A 76 12.48 10.06 -2.92
CA SER A 76 12.28 8.95 -3.87
C SER A 76 12.40 7.59 -3.19
N TRP A 77 13.35 7.42 -2.26
CA TRP A 77 13.46 6.19 -1.46
C TRP A 77 12.23 5.95 -0.58
N VAL A 78 11.74 6.99 0.11
CA VAL A 78 10.52 6.88 0.92
C VAL A 78 9.29 6.58 0.05
N CYS A 79 9.17 7.23 -1.11
CA CYS A 79 8.11 6.96 -2.08
C CYS A 79 8.20 5.54 -2.64
N LEU A 80 9.39 5.04 -2.97
CA LEU A 80 9.60 3.68 -3.46
C LEU A 80 9.20 2.65 -2.39
N HIS A 81 9.60 2.86 -1.15
CA HIS A 81 9.20 2.02 -0.02
C HIS A 81 7.68 2.03 0.20
N LEU A 82 7.05 3.20 0.13
CA LEU A 82 5.60 3.37 0.28
C LEU A 82 4.85 2.67 -0.87
N SER A 83 5.32 2.84 -2.09
CA SER A 83 4.76 2.22 -3.29
C SER A 83 4.87 0.70 -3.23
N GLY A 84 6.02 0.17 -2.79
CA GLY A 84 6.23 -1.26 -2.60
C GLY A 84 5.27 -1.88 -1.57
N ALA A 85 5.02 -1.18 -0.46
CA ALA A 85 4.04 -1.64 0.54
C ALA A 85 2.59 -1.60 0.00
N ALA A 86 2.23 -0.55 -0.74
CA ALA A 86 0.91 -0.42 -1.36
C ALA A 86 0.70 -1.44 -2.51
N ALA A 87 1.77 -1.89 -3.16
CA ALA A 87 1.72 -2.82 -4.28
C ALA A 87 1.47 -4.30 -3.88
N LEU A 88 1.57 -4.66 -2.60
CA LEU A 88 1.37 -6.06 -2.16
C LEU A 88 -0.04 -6.58 -2.46
N ALA A 89 -1.06 -5.78 -2.15
CA ALA A 89 -2.46 -6.14 -2.39
C ALA A 89 -2.78 -6.31 -3.90
N PRO A 90 -2.45 -5.37 -4.81
CA PRO A 90 -2.69 -5.54 -6.23
C PRO A 90 -1.91 -6.70 -6.85
N LEU A 91 -0.66 -6.91 -6.45
CA LEU A 91 0.14 -8.06 -6.94
C LEU A 91 -0.50 -9.39 -6.52
N THR A 92 -1.01 -9.46 -5.29
CA THR A 92 -1.74 -10.64 -4.80
C THR A 92 -3.02 -10.88 -5.60
N TRP A 93 -3.79 -9.82 -5.89
CA TRP A 93 -4.98 -9.91 -6.74
C TRP A 93 -4.64 -10.45 -8.13
N VAL A 94 -3.65 -9.87 -8.81
CA VAL A 94 -3.25 -10.29 -10.16
C VAL A 94 -2.80 -11.75 -10.16
N ALA A 95 -2.03 -12.17 -9.15
CA ALA A 95 -1.62 -13.58 -9.02
C ALA A 95 -2.82 -14.52 -8.87
N VAL A 96 -3.78 -14.20 -7.98
CA VAL A 96 -4.99 -15.01 -7.78
C VAL A 96 -5.85 -15.05 -9.04
N ALA A 97 -6.01 -13.91 -9.71
CA ALA A 97 -6.76 -13.80 -10.95
C ALA A 97 -6.12 -14.63 -12.09
N LEU A 98 -4.78 -14.63 -12.20
CA LEU A 98 -4.04 -15.47 -13.15
C LEU A 98 -4.17 -16.96 -12.84
N LEU A 99 -4.13 -17.37 -11.56
CA LEU A 99 -4.40 -18.77 -11.19
C LEU A 99 -5.83 -19.20 -11.55
N GLY A 100 -6.78 -18.27 -11.46
CA GLY A 100 -8.16 -18.45 -11.90
C GLY A 100 -8.30 -18.62 -13.43
N GLY A 101 -7.37 -18.11 -14.22
CA GLY A 101 -7.25 -18.33 -15.68
C GLY A 101 -8.25 -17.59 -16.56
N GLY A 102 -9.51 -17.41 -16.14
CA GLY A 102 -10.58 -16.93 -17.01
C GLY A 102 -10.34 -15.54 -17.63
N PHE A 103 -9.75 -14.61 -16.87
CA PHE A 103 -9.44 -13.27 -17.40
C PHE A 103 -8.30 -13.31 -18.43
N TYR A 104 -7.29 -14.14 -18.19
CA TYR A 104 -6.17 -14.32 -19.11
C TYR A 104 -6.61 -15.05 -20.38
N GLU A 105 -7.40 -16.13 -20.26
CA GLU A 105 -7.95 -16.85 -21.40
C GLU A 105 -8.76 -15.92 -22.32
N CYS A 106 -9.66 -15.11 -21.75
CA CYS A 106 -10.42 -14.12 -22.51
C CYS A 106 -9.49 -13.07 -23.14
N ALA A 107 -8.55 -12.49 -22.39
CA ALA A 107 -7.65 -11.48 -22.94
C ALA A 107 -6.73 -12.02 -24.05
N ALA A 108 -6.18 -13.21 -23.84
CA ALA A 108 -5.29 -13.90 -24.77
C ALA A 108 -5.98 -14.24 -26.09
N SER A 109 -7.25 -14.66 -26.02
CA SER A 109 -8.04 -15.02 -27.19
C SER A 109 -8.27 -13.87 -28.18
N GLY A 110 -8.28 -12.63 -27.68
CA GLY A 110 -8.40 -11.42 -28.50
C GLY A 110 -7.07 -10.75 -28.86
N SER A 111 -5.93 -11.35 -28.51
CA SER A 111 -4.61 -10.77 -28.76
C SER A 111 -4.07 -11.22 -30.12
N PRO A 112 -3.84 -10.31 -31.09
CA PRO A 112 -3.35 -10.68 -32.42
C PRO A 112 -1.94 -11.29 -32.37
N VAL A 113 -1.09 -10.80 -31.45
CA VAL A 113 0.28 -11.30 -31.27
C VAL A 113 0.28 -12.72 -30.71
N LEU A 114 -0.59 -12.98 -29.72
CA LEU A 114 -0.71 -14.32 -29.15
C LEU A 114 -1.36 -15.28 -30.15
N ALA A 115 -2.36 -14.81 -30.90
CA ALA A 115 -3.00 -15.57 -31.98
C ALA A 115 -1.97 -16.04 -33.01
N GLN A 116 -1.08 -15.15 -33.47
CA GLN A 116 -0.05 -15.51 -34.44
C GLN A 116 0.90 -16.60 -33.90
N ARG A 117 1.27 -16.54 -32.62
CA ARG A 117 2.16 -17.53 -31.99
C ARG A 117 1.47 -18.87 -31.79
N LEU A 118 0.23 -18.85 -31.32
CA LEU A 118 -0.53 -20.05 -30.96
C LEU A 118 -1.09 -20.79 -32.19
N CYS A 119 -1.43 -20.06 -33.24
CA CYS A 119 -1.90 -20.60 -34.51
C CYS A 119 -0.77 -20.85 -35.52
N HIS A 120 0.50 -20.73 -35.11
CA HIS A 120 1.64 -20.96 -35.99
C HIS A 120 1.69 -22.42 -36.45
N GLY A 121 1.50 -22.66 -37.75
CA GLY A 121 1.46 -24.01 -38.33
C GLY A 121 0.12 -24.73 -38.16
N ARG A 122 -0.95 -24.02 -37.78
CA ARG A 122 -2.32 -24.53 -37.68
C ARG A 122 -3.18 -24.09 -38.87
N ASP A 123 -4.42 -24.56 -38.90
CA ASP A 123 -5.40 -24.22 -39.93
C ASP A 123 -5.57 -22.70 -40.10
N HIS A 124 -5.84 -22.25 -41.32
CA HIS A 124 -5.92 -20.85 -41.72
C HIS A 124 -7.02 -20.08 -40.96
N ASN A 125 -8.03 -20.78 -40.45
CA ASN A 125 -9.13 -20.21 -39.67
C ASN A 125 -8.85 -20.11 -38.16
N CYS A 126 -7.72 -20.63 -37.67
CA CYS A 126 -7.41 -20.66 -36.23
C CYS A 126 -7.44 -19.27 -35.59
N SER A 127 -6.85 -18.25 -36.23
CA SER A 127 -6.83 -16.88 -35.71
C SER A 127 -8.22 -16.22 -35.67
N ALA A 128 -9.10 -16.58 -36.60
CA ALA A 128 -10.47 -16.07 -36.67
C ALA A 128 -11.39 -16.77 -35.66
N GLU A 129 -11.13 -18.04 -35.36
CA GLU A 129 -11.89 -18.81 -34.38
C GLU A 129 -11.41 -18.61 -32.93
N LEU A 130 -10.16 -18.17 -32.73
CA LEU A 130 -9.55 -17.99 -31.41
C LEU A 130 -10.40 -17.16 -30.41
N PRO A 131 -11.05 -16.05 -30.81
CA PRO A 131 -11.89 -15.27 -29.89
C PRO A 131 -13.17 -16.00 -29.43
N LEU A 132 -13.63 -17.01 -30.17
CA LEU A 132 -14.86 -17.77 -29.87
C LEU A 132 -14.62 -18.91 -28.87
N VAL A 133 -13.35 -19.23 -28.64
CA VAL A 133 -12.91 -20.39 -27.86
C VAL A 133 -13.32 -20.32 -26.40
N PRO A 134 -13.16 -19.18 -25.68
CA PRO A 134 -13.59 -19.08 -24.28
C PRO A 134 -15.10 -19.34 -24.07
N CYS A 135 -15.91 -19.25 -25.11
CA CYS A 135 -17.36 -19.53 -25.07
C CYS A 135 -17.73 -20.96 -25.49
N ASN A 136 -16.77 -21.83 -25.78
CA ASN A 136 -17.01 -23.17 -26.35
C ASN A 136 -17.80 -23.15 -27.68
N LEU A 137 -17.71 -22.07 -28.44
CA LEU A 137 -18.42 -21.92 -29.74
C LEU A 137 -17.58 -22.38 -30.94
N ALA A 138 -16.29 -22.67 -30.73
CA ALA A 138 -15.39 -23.17 -31.77
C ALA A 138 -15.69 -24.65 -32.08
N LYS A 139 -15.77 -24.99 -33.38
CA LYS A 139 -16.19 -26.32 -33.86
C LYS A 139 -15.05 -27.36 -33.94
N ALA A 140 -13.79 -26.93 -33.85
CA ALA A 140 -12.63 -27.81 -34.03
C ALA A 140 -12.09 -28.36 -32.69
N SER A 141 -11.82 -29.68 -32.65
CA SER A 141 -11.25 -30.39 -31.49
C SER A 141 -9.88 -29.83 -31.06
N ASP A 142 -9.07 -29.40 -32.04
CA ASP A 142 -7.76 -28.78 -31.83
C ASP A 142 -7.82 -27.51 -30.98
N VAL A 143 -8.95 -26.82 -31.01
CA VAL A 143 -9.11 -25.50 -30.41
C VAL A 143 -9.44 -25.60 -28.91
N GLN A 144 -9.95 -26.75 -28.45
CA GLN A 144 -10.11 -27.05 -27.03
C GLN A 144 -8.78 -27.32 -26.32
N ASP A 145 -7.81 -27.93 -27.01
CA ASP A 145 -6.46 -28.08 -26.46
C ASP A 145 -5.77 -26.73 -26.28
N LEU A 146 -6.12 -25.74 -27.11
CA LEU A 146 -5.60 -24.39 -26.99
C LEU A 146 -6.08 -23.66 -25.73
N LEU A 147 -7.30 -23.94 -25.24
CA LEU A 147 -7.75 -23.45 -23.93
C LEU A 147 -6.92 -24.02 -22.80
N LYS A 148 -6.59 -25.31 -22.87
CA LYS A 148 -5.76 -25.96 -21.84
C LYS A 148 -4.37 -25.33 -21.81
N ASP A 149 -3.80 -25.04 -22.97
CA ASP A 149 -2.52 -24.33 -23.09
C ASP A 149 -2.60 -22.91 -22.51
N LEU A 150 -3.63 -22.14 -22.86
CA LEU A 150 -3.85 -20.80 -22.31
C LEU A 150 -4.06 -20.83 -20.79
N LYS A 151 -4.79 -21.84 -20.28
CA LYS A 151 -5.00 -22.06 -18.86
C LYS A 151 -3.68 -22.34 -18.15
N ALA A 152 -2.89 -23.25 -18.70
CA ALA A 152 -1.59 -23.62 -18.17
C ALA A 152 -0.64 -22.41 -18.16
N GLN A 153 -0.58 -21.64 -19.25
CA GLN A 153 0.19 -20.40 -19.33
C GLN A 153 -0.22 -19.42 -18.23
N SER A 154 -1.52 -19.20 -18.05
CA SER A 154 -2.03 -18.30 -16.99
C SER A 154 -1.60 -18.76 -15.60
N GLN A 155 -1.73 -20.05 -15.31
CA GLN A 155 -1.35 -20.60 -14.00
C GLN A 155 0.17 -20.53 -13.76
N VAL A 156 0.97 -20.83 -14.80
CA VAL A 156 2.43 -20.69 -14.74
C VAL A 156 2.82 -19.23 -14.50
N PHE A 157 2.22 -18.26 -15.19
CA PHE A 157 2.46 -16.84 -14.92
C PHE A 157 2.03 -16.44 -13.51
N GLY A 158 0.91 -16.96 -13.00
CA GLY A 158 0.47 -16.76 -11.62
C GLY A 158 1.51 -17.24 -10.60
N TRP A 159 2.03 -18.47 -10.77
CA TRP A 159 3.05 -19.04 -9.88
C TRP A 159 4.40 -18.32 -9.98
N ILE A 160 4.84 -17.97 -11.20
CA ILE A 160 6.06 -17.18 -11.41
C ILE A 160 5.93 -15.83 -10.70
N LEU A 161 4.79 -15.14 -10.84
CA LEU A 161 4.55 -13.86 -10.17
C LEU A 161 4.62 -14.01 -8.65
N ILE A 162 4.00 -15.04 -8.08
CA ILE A 162 4.07 -15.32 -6.62
C ILE A 162 5.52 -15.52 -6.18
N ALA A 163 6.27 -16.36 -6.91
CA ALA A 163 7.67 -16.65 -6.59
C ALA A 163 8.55 -15.39 -6.64
N VAL A 164 8.35 -14.55 -7.66
CA VAL A 164 9.07 -13.27 -7.81
C VAL A 164 8.73 -12.31 -6.65
N VAL A 165 7.45 -12.16 -6.31
CA VAL A 165 7.01 -11.26 -5.23
C VAL A 165 7.58 -11.69 -3.89
N ILE A 166 7.51 -12.99 -3.56
CA ILE A 166 8.07 -13.53 -2.32
C ILE A 166 9.59 -13.34 -2.27
N THR A 167 10.28 -13.63 -3.36
CA THR A 167 11.74 -13.47 -3.46
C THR A 167 12.15 -12.00 -3.27
N ILE A 168 11.47 -11.06 -3.94
CA ILE A 168 11.72 -9.61 -3.78
C ILE A 168 11.46 -9.19 -2.33
N PHE A 169 10.35 -9.61 -1.74
CA PHE A 169 10.01 -9.28 -0.35
C PHE A 169 11.05 -9.81 0.64
N MET A 170 11.54 -11.03 0.43
CA MET A 170 12.59 -11.64 1.23
C MET A 170 13.92 -10.89 1.11
N ILE A 171 14.35 -10.59 -0.13
CA ILE A 171 15.59 -9.84 -0.38
C ILE A 171 15.51 -8.46 0.26
N PHE A 172 14.43 -7.71 -0.01
CA PHE A 172 14.24 -6.39 0.52
C PHE A 172 14.22 -6.36 2.04
N THR A 173 13.49 -7.29 2.66
CA THR A 173 13.45 -7.39 4.13
C THR A 173 14.81 -7.75 4.70
N SER A 174 15.53 -8.68 4.07
CA SER A 174 16.86 -9.11 4.53
C SER A 174 17.87 -7.97 4.44
N VAL A 175 17.94 -7.29 3.29
CA VAL A 175 18.82 -6.14 3.08
C VAL A 175 18.49 -4.99 4.04
N ALA A 176 17.21 -4.65 4.20
CA ALA A 176 16.78 -3.60 5.12
C ALA A 176 17.14 -3.91 6.58
N ARG A 177 17.14 -5.19 6.97
CA ARG A 177 17.54 -5.63 8.31
C ARG A 177 19.06 -5.68 8.47
N CYS A 178 19.80 -6.14 7.48
CA CYS A 178 21.27 -6.19 7.51
C CYS A 178 21.90 -4.80 7.51
N LEU A 179 21.31 -3.84 6.80
CA LEU A 179 21.78 -2.44 6.76
C LEU A 179 21.24 -1.58 7.91
N SER A 180 20.46 -2.17 8.83
CA SER A 180 19.91 -1.44 9.97
C SER A 180 21.04 -1.04 10.92
N PRO A 181 21.18 0.27 11.26
CA PRO A 181 22.21 0.73 12.20
C PRO A 181 21.89 0.37 13.65
N VAL A 182 20.69 -0.16 13.94
CA VAL A 182 20.22 -0.52 15.28
C VAL A 182 20.11 -2.03 15.45
N SER A 183 20.44 -2.50 16.67
CA SER A 183 20.32 -3.91 17.07
C SER A 183 18.87 -4.40 17.04
N PHE A 184 18.67 -5.71 16.83
CA PHE A 184 17.35 -6.34 16.80
C PHE A 184 16.53 -6.09 18.08
N LEU A 185 17.16 -6.17 19.26
CA LEU A 185 16.46 -5.96 20.54
C LEU A 185 16.08 -4.50 20.73
N GLN A 186 16.95 -3.57 20.34
CA GLN A 186 16.68 -2.14 20.34
C GLN A 186 15.53 -1.79 19.39
N LEU A 187 15.48 -2.42 18.22
CA LEU A 187 14.35 -2.28 17.30
C LEU A 187 13.06 -2.82 17.94
N LYS A 188 13.07 -3.96 18.63
CA LYS A 188 11.87 -4.45 19.34
C LYS A 188 11.38 -3.46 20.41
N PHE A 189 12.30 -2.96 21.23
CA PHE A 189 11.99 -1.97 22.26
C PHE A 189 11.38 -0.70 21.66
N TRP A 190 11.97 -0.21 20.57
CA TRP A 190 11.48 0.95 19.85
C TRP A 190 10.02 0.76 19.39
N LYS A 191 9.64 -0.45 18.97
CA LYS A 191 8.28 -0.74 18.51
C LYS A 191 7.28 -0.53 19.65
N ILE A 192 7.64 -1.10 20.79
CA ILE A 192 6.85 -1.05 22.01
C ILE A 192 6.73 0.41 22.47
N TYR A 193 7.84 1.16 22.44
CA TYR A 193 7.85 2.57 22.79
C TYR A 193 6.87 3.38 21.93
N LEU A 194 6.91 3.24 20.60
CA LEU A 194 6.03 3.99 19.70
C LEU A 194 4.55 3.63 19.89
N GLU A 195 4.26 2.35 20.09
CA GLU A 195 2.89 1.89 20.34
C GLU A 195 2.33 2.49 21.63
N GLN A 196 3.14 2.50 22.69
CA GLN A 196 2.77 3.11 23.98
C GLN A 196 2.66 4.63 23.87
N GLU A 197 3.60 5.30 23.19
CA GLU A 197 3.56 6.75 22.95
C GLU A 197 2.27 7.15 22.24
N GLN A 198 1.86 6.41 21.19
CA GLN A 198 0.62 6.71 20.47
C GLN A 198 -0.63 6.53 21.34
N GLN A 199 -0.67 5.47 22.16
CA GLN A 199 -1.79 5.23 23.08
C GLN A 199 -1.91 6.34 24.13
N ILE A 200 -0.78 6.71 24.76
CA ILE A 200 -0.73 7.77 25.77
C ILE A 200 -1.09 9.12 25.15
N LEU A 201 -0.55 9.44 23.97
CA LEU A 201 -0.86 10.67 23.26
C LEU A 201 -2.35 10.78 22.95
N LYS A 202 -2.98 9.70 22.44
CA LYS A 202 -4.42 9.69 22.16
C LYS A 202 -5.25 9.90 23.41
N SER A 203 -4.91 9.21 24.51
CA SER A 203 -5.59 9.36 25.79
C SER A 203 -5.50 10.80 26.32
N LYS A 204 -4.29 11.35 26.42
CA LYS A 204 -4.04 12.70 26.92
C LYS A 204 -4.58 13.81 26.02
N ALA A 205 -4.52 13.64 24.70
CA ALA A 205 -5.13 14.59 23.77
C ALA A 205 -6.67 14.61 23.91
N THR A 206 -7.30 13.46 24.13
CA THR A 206 -8.74 13.35 24.33
C THR A 206 -9.18 14.01 25.63
N GLU A 207 -8.45 13.77 26.72
CA GLU A 207 -8.66 14.41 28.02
C GLU A 207 -8.57 15.94 27.90
N HIS A 208 -7.46 16.44 27.33
CA HIS A 208 -7.21 17.87 27.15
C HIS A 208 -8.27 18.55 26.25
N ALA A 209 -8.66 17.90 25.14
CA ALA A 209 -9.70 18.42 24.26
C ALA A 209 -11.08 18.48 24.95
N THR A 210 -11.38 17.49 25.79
CA THR A 210 -12.63 17.43 26.55
C THR A 210 -12.71 18.54 27.59
N GLU A 211 -11.63 18.78 28.34
CA GLU A 211 -11.56 19.87 29.31
C GLU A 211 -11.70 21.25 28.64
N LEU A 212 -10.97 21.45 27.54
CA LEU A 212 -11.05 22.70 26.77
C LEU A 212 -12.45 22.95 26.22
N ALA A 213 -13.12 21.92 25.70
CA ALA A 213 -14.50 22.03 25.21
C ALA A 213 -15.48 22.37 26.36
N LYS A 214 -15.33 21.72 27.52
CA LYS A 214 -16.17 21.98 28.70
C LYS A 214 -16.05 23.43 29.19
N GLU A 215 -14.82 23.95 29.32
CA GLU A 215 -14.61 25.33 29.78
C GLU A 215 -15.16 26.34 28.75
N ASN A 216 -14.93 26.13 27.46
CA ASN A 216 -15.43 27.02 26.41
C ASN A 216 -16.96 27.06 26.36
N ILE A 217 -17.62 25.90 26.46
CA ILE A 217 -19.09 25.82 26.50
C ILE A 217 -19.63 26.51 27.76
N LYS A 218 -19.00 26.28 28.91
CA LYS A 218 -19.37 26.92 30.18
C LYS A 218 -19.27 28.45 30.08
N CYS A 219 -18.14 28.97 29.63
CA CYS A 219 -17.95 30.41 29.46
C CYS A 219 -18.93 31.03 28.45
N PHE A 220 -19.29 30.31 27.38
CA PHE A 220 -20.28 30.77 26.41
C PHE A 220 -21.67 30.94 27.03
N PHE A 221 -22.14 29.98 27.83
CA PHE A 221 -23.46 30.06 28.47
C PHE A 221 -23.48 31.02 29.67
N GLU A 222 -22.37 31.18 30.39
CA GLU A 222 -22.26 32.09 31.54
C GLU A 222 -21.90 33.53 31.15
N GLY A 223 -21.53 33.80 29.89
CA GLY A 223 -21.08 35.11 29.43
C GLY A 223 -19.74 35.55 30.04
N SER A 224 -18.95 34.61 30.58
CA SER A 224 -17.68 34.87 31.25
C SER A 224 -16.49 34.77 30.28
N LYS A 225 -15.38 35.43 30.60
CA LYS A 225 -14.15 35.32 29.78
C LYS A 225 -13.49 33.96 30.01
N PRO A 226 -13.04 33.26 28.94
CA PRO A 226 -12.36 31.98 29.08
C PRO A 226 -11.01 32.15 29.78
N LYS A 227 -10.64 31.15 30.59
CA LYS A 227 -9.30 31.07 31.16
C LYS A 227 -8.28 30.77 30.07
N GLU A 228 -7.07 31.30 30.23
CA GLU A 228 -5.97 31.03 29.30
C GLU A 228 -5.54 29.56 29.42
N TYR A 229 -5.97 28.74 28.47
CA TYR A 229 -5.63 27.32 28.41
C TYR A 229 -4.51 27.11 27.38
N LYS A 230 -3.35 26.64 27.86
CA LYS A 230 -2.15 26.49 27.03
C LYS A 230 -2.28 25.28 26.11
N THR A 231 -2.64 25.52 24.86
CA THR A 231 -2.53 24.53 23.79
C THR A 231 -1.22 24.72 23.03
N PRO A 232 -0.54 23.63 22.59
CA PRO A 232 0.67 23.76 21.78
C PRO A 232 0.37 24.52 20.49
N SER A 233 1.32 25.36 20.08
CA SER A 233 1.18 26.20 18.88
C SER A 233 1.23 25.37 17.59
N ILE A 234 0.69 25.92 16.51
CA ILE A 234 0.69 25.27 15.18
C ILE A 234 2.10 24.85 14.73
N LYS A 235 3.12 25.67 15.03
CA LYS A 235 4.52 25.37 14.69
C LYS A 235 5.02 24.12 15.42
N GLU A 236 4.63 23.94 16.68
CA GLU A 236 5.03 22.78 17.48
C GLU A 236 4.36 21.50 16.97
N TRP A 237 3.08 21.58 16.60
CA TRP A 237 2.35 20.48 15.96
C TRP A 237 2.97 20.06 14.62
N GLN A 238 3.34 21.02 13.78
CA GLN A 238 4.03 20.75 12.51
C GLN A 238 5.38 20.08 12.75
N GLN A 239 6.10 20.51 13.77
CA GLN A 239 7.44 20.01 14.06
C GLN A 239 7.44 18.53 14.50
N ILE A 240 6.53 18.14 15.40
CA ILE A 240 6.39 16.74 15.83
C ILE A 240 5.78 15.82 14.76
N SER A 241 5.13 16.39 13.74
CA SER A 241 4.50 15.65 12.63
C SER A 241 5.46 15.38 11.46
N SER A 242 6.67 15.93 11.49
CA SER A 242 7.67 15.73 10.43
C SER A 242 8.19 14.29 10.41
N LEU A 243 8.74 13.86 9.26
CA LEU A 243 9.26 12.51 9.11
C LEU A 243 10.44 12.26 10.04
N TYR A 244 10.41 11.11 10.71
CA TYR A 244 11.46 10.73 11.64
C TYR A 244 12.80 10.46 10.93
N THR A 245 13.87 11.06 11.46
CA THR A 245 15.26 10.78 11.06
C THR A 245 16.04 10.21 12.24
N PHE A 246 16.68 9.06 12.01
CA PHE A 246 17.54 8.44 13.02
C PHE A 246 18.92 9.10 13.01
N ASN A 247 19.43 9.44 14.19
CA ASN A 247 20.79 9.91 14.37
C ASN A 247 21.53 8.97 15.35
N PRO A 248 22.65 8.35 14.96
CA PRO A 248 23.39 7.44 15.84
C PRO A 248 23.95 8.11 17.11
N LYS A 249 24.20 9.43 17.07
CA LYS A 249 24.80 10.19 18.17
C LYS A 249 23.77 10.57 19.24
N ASP A 250 22.51 10.75 18.84
CA ASP A 250 21.40 11.13 19.72
C ASP A 250 20.25 10.11 19.61
N GLN A 251 20.11 9.25 20.63
CA GLN A 251 19.14 8.16 20.62
C GLN A 251 17.71 8.64 20.96
N TYR A 252 17.04 9.27 20.00
CA TYR A 252 15.62 9.61 20.10
C TYR A 252 14.75 8.59 19.36
N TYR A 253 13.68 8.10 19.99
CA TYR A 253 12.80 7.09 19.42
C TYR A 253 11.59 7.66 18.63
N SER A 254 11.29 8.94 18.80
CA SER A 254 10.21 9.61 18.06
C SER A 254 10.55 11.08 17.85
N MET A 255 9.78 11.75 16.99
CA MET A 255 9.91 13.18 16.78
C MET A 255 9.44 14.00 17.97
N LEU A 256 8.43 13.49 18.70
CA LEU A 256 7.98 14.08 19.97
C LEU A 256 9.08 13.97 21.04
N HIS A 257 9.69 12.79 21.17
CA HIS A 257 10.83 12.57 22.07
C HIS A 257 12.00 13.50 21.73
N LYS A 258 12.34 13.61 20.43
CA LYS A 258 13.38 14.53 19.94
C LYS A 258 13.04 15.99 20.23
N TYR A 259 11.76 16.38 20.12
CA TYR A 259 11.30 17.74 20.38
C TYR A 259 11.45 18.13 21.85
N VAL A 260 11.01 17.27 22.77
CA VAL A 260 11.02 17.56 24.21
C VAL A 260 12.44 17.63 24.78
N ASN A 261 13.35 16.77 24.29
CA ASN A 261 14.71 16.66 24.84
C ASN A 261 15.74 17.60 24.18
N ARG A 262 15.34 18.47 23.25
CA ARG A 262 16.25 19.42 22.60
C ARG A 262 16.52 20.61 23.52
N LYS A 263 17.81 20.94 23.72
CA LYS A 263 18.25 22.06 24.58
C LYS A 263 18.02 23.46 23.98
N GLU A 264 17.78 23.58 22.66
CA GLU A 264 17.53 24.86 21.99
C GLU A 264 16.24 24.83 21.15
N LYS A 265 15.32 25.78 21.42
CA LYS A 265 14.00 25.92 20.78
C LYS A 265 13.99 26.76 19.49
N THR A 266 15.15 27.24 19.01
CA THR A 266 15.20 28.41 18.11
C THR A 266 15.37 28.12 16.61
N HIS A 267 15.70 26.88 16.20
CA HIS A 267 15.80 26.54 14.77
C HIS A 267 14.93 25.33 14.40
N SER A 268 14.20 25.46 13.27
CA SER A 268 13.46 24.38 12.61
C SER A 268 14.26 23.08 12.60
N MET A 269 13.61 21.92 12.66
CA MET A 269 14.25 20.60 12.59
C MET A 269 14.90 20.39 11.21
N ARG A 270 16.02 21.06 10.98
CA ARG A 270 16.87 20.87 9.81
C ARG A 270 17.69 19.62 10.09
N SER A 271 17.69 18.71 9.11
CA SER A 271 18.44 17.46 9.20
C SER A 271 19.88 17.75 9.60
N THR A 272 20.32 17.16 10.72
CA THR A 272 21.70 17.30 11.19
C THR A 272 22.59 16.34 10.40
N GLU A 273 23.86 16.69 10.26
CA GLU A 273 24.86 15.86 9.59
C GLU A 273 24.94 14.47 10.26
N GLY A 274 24.68 13.40 9.49
CA GLY A 274 24.64 12.01 9.96
C GLY A 274 23.23 11.39 10.12
N ASP A 275 22.16 12.14 9.85
CA ASP A 275 20.80 11.59 9.87
C ASP A 275 20.61 10.52 8.79
N THR A 276 20.05 9.37 9.15
CA THR A 276 19.70 8.27 8.23
C THR A 276 18.20 7.97 8.28
N VAL A 277 17.60 7.69 7.12
CA VAL A 277 16.22 7.18 7.06
C VAL A 277 16.31 5.68 7.26
N ILE A 278 15.74 5.21 8.36
CA ILE A 278 15.67 3.77 8.62
C ILE A 278 14.71 3.15 7.62
N GLY A 279 15.23 2.27 6.76
CA GLY A 279 14.49 1.54 5.73
C GLY A 279 13.61 0.40 6.25
N VAL A 280 13.24 0.39 7.53
CA VAL A 280 12.40 -0.66 8.10
C VAL A 280 10.94 -0.40 7.74
N PRO A 281 10.28 -1.29 6.97
CA PRO A 281 8.94 -1.06 6.44
C PRO A 281 7.91 -0.83 7.56
N GLY A 282 7.16 0.27 7.45
CA GLY A 282 5.96 0.55 8.27
C GLY A 282 6.18 0.74 9.77
N PHE A 283 7.43 0.89 10.23
CA PHE A 283 7.73 0.75 11.66
C PHE A 283 7.49 2.01 12.49
N VAL A 284 7.88 3.19 11.99
CA VAL A 284 7.84 4.45 12.76
C VAL A 284 6.61 5.32 12.43
N ASP A 285 6.01 5.11 11.25
CA ASP A 285 4.99 6.01 10.69
C ASP A 285 3.58 5.41 10.54
N SER A 286 3.38 4.15 10.95
CA SER A 286 2.05 3.54 10.92
C SER A 286 1.23 4.06 12.09
N CYS A 287 0.24 4.91 11.83
CA CYS A 287 -0.79 5.21 12.81
C CYS A 287 -1.57 3.91 13.05
N GLY A 288 -1.48 3.35 14.26
CA GLY A 288 -2.29 2.19 14.65
C GLY A 288 -3.78 2.54 14.56
N ILE A 289 -4.42 2.20 13.44
CA ILE A 289 -5.89 2.18 13.35
C ILE A 289 -6.33 0.86 13.99
N ASN A 290 -6.42 0.85 15.32
CA ASN A 290 -7.26 -0.12 16.00
C ASN A 290 -8.69 0.40 15.91
N SER A 291 -9.39 0.01 14.85
CA SER A 291 -10.85 -0.07 14.88
C SER A 291 -11.20 -1.28 15.73
N THR A 292 -11.44 -1.06 17.01
CA THR A 292 -12.24 -1.99 17.82
C THR A 292 -13.65 -2.03 17.23
N PRO A 293 -14.19 -3.19 16.81
CA PRO A 293 -15.62 -3.36 16.70
C PRO A 293 -16.12 -3.48 18.15
N GLY A 294 -16.64 -2.37 18.68
CA GLY A 294 -17.44 -2.41 19.89
C GLY A 294 -18.78 -3.04 19.57
N LEU A 295 -18.97 -4.24 20.12
CA LEU A 295 -20.21 -4.96 20.46
C LEU A 295 -21.42 -4.82 19.51
#